data_AF-C1LPD5-F1
#
_entry.id   AF-C1LPD5-F1
#
_cell.length_a   1.000
_cell.length_b   1.000
_cell.length_c   1.000
_cell.angle_alpha   90.00
_cell.angle_beta   90.00
_cell.angle_gamma   90.00
#
_symmetry.space_group_name_H-M   'P 1'
#
loop_
_entity.id
_entity.type
_entity.pdbx_description
1 polymer ?
#
loop_
_entity_poly.entity_id
_entity_poly.type
_entity_poly.pdbx_seq_one_letter_code
_entity_poly.pdbx_strand_id
1 'polypeptide(L)' 'MKFGNLNYRRGVITYSLSPYEQNAYAGFFSHGFPSLMRRFREKVLVVGTPFVLCYLIVE' A
#
# COMPACT_ATOMS: atom_id res chain seq x y z
N MET A 1 7.00 22.15 9.27
CA MET A 1 8.24 21.41 8.92
C MET A 1 8.67 21.79 7.51
N LYS A 2 9.96 22.05 7.29
CA LYS A 2 10.57 22.32 5.97
C LYS A 2 11.64 21.28 5.71
N PHE A 3 11.95 21.00 4.44
CA PHE A 3 13.12 20.19 4.08
C PHE A 3 14.37 20.74 4.78
N GLY A 4 15.14 19.84 5.41
CA GLY A 4 16.27 20.18 6.29
C GLY A 4 15.95 20.17 7.80
N ASN A 5 14.69 20.35 8.21
CA ASN A 5 14.27 20.37 9.63
C ASN A 5 13.25 19.27 9.98
N LEU A 6 13.38 18.08 9.39
CA LEU A 6 12.45 16.97 9.63
C LEU A 6 12.87 16.12 10.83
N ASN A 7 14.06 15.54 10.77
CA ASN A 7 14.60 14.69 11.81
C ASN A 7 16.13 14.57 11.69
N TYR A 8 16.76 14.15 12.79
CA TYR A 8 18.15 13.73 12.78
C TYR A 8 18.26 12.26 12.34
N ARG A 9 19.00 11.98 11.26
CA ARG A 9 19.25 10.63 10.72
C ARG A 9 20.75 10.51 10.42
N ARG A 10 21.41 9.42 10.86
CA ARG A 10 22.83 9.15 10.60
C ARG A 10 23.02 7.69 10.16
N GLY A 11 23.93 7.45 9.22
CA GLY A 11 24.36 6.09 8.83
C GLY A 11 23.38 5.31 7.95
N VAL A 12 22.49 5.98 7.22
CA VAL A 12 21.56 5.34 6.27
C VAL A 12 22.01 5.64 4.85
N ILE A 13 22.29 4.60 4.07
CA ILE A 13 22.64 4.70 2.65
C ILE A 13 21.47 4.15 1.84
N THR A 14 20.98 4.92 0.87
CA THR A 14 19.87 4.55 -0.01
C THR A 14 20.33 4.51 -1.45
N TYR A 15 20.01 3.44 -2.17
CA TYR A 15 20.30 3.28 -3.58
C TYR A 15 19.01 3.34 -4.41
N SER A 16 19.10 3.92 -5.60
CA SER A 16 17.99 4.06 -6.55
C SER A 16 18.52 4.02 -7.97
N LEU A 17 17.73 3.49 -8.91
CA LEU A 17 18.03 3.53 -10.33
C LEU A 17 17.23 4.65 -11.01
N SER A 18 17.69 5.10 -12.17
CA SER A 18 16.98 6.09 -12.97
C SER A 18 15.61 5.54 -13.42
N PRO A 19 14.54 6.35 -13.42
CA PRO A 19 13.23 5.91 -13.90
C PRO A 19 13.24 5.43 -15.36
N TYR A 20 14.16 5.94 -16.18
CA TYR A 20 14.32 5.52 -17.58
C TYR A 20 14.94 4.12 -17.74
N GLU A 21 15.56 3.61 -16.69
CA GLU A 21 16.19 2.28 -16.64
C GLU A 21 15.29 1.25 -15.92
N GLN A 22 14.20 1.70 -15.31
CA GLN A 22 13.27 0.85 -14.57
C GLN A 22 12.00 0.59 -15.37
N ASN A 23 11.45 -0.62 -15.22
CA ASN A 23 10.13 -0.95 -15.76
C ASN A 23 9.04 -0.49 -14.77
N ALA A 24 8.13 0.40 -15.23
CA ALA A 24 7.07 0.96 -14.38
C ALA A 24 6.09 -0.10 -13.80
N TYR A 25 5.90 -1.22 -14.50
CA TYR A 25 5.00 -2.31 -14.10
C TYR A 25 5.74 -3.59 -13.72
N ALA A 26 7.01 -3.49 -13.34
CA ALA A 26 7.78 -4.64 -12.88
C ALA A 26 7.04 -5.40 -11.77
N GLY A 27 6.79 -6.68 -11.98
CA GLY A 27 6.14 -7.54 -10.98
C GLY A 27 4.66 -7.25 -10.71
N PHE A 28 3.95 -6.59 -11.62
CA PHE A 28 2.52 -6.26 -11.43
C PHE A 28 1.67 -7.50 -11.10
N PHE A 29 1.79 -8.58 -11.88
CA PHE A 29 1.03 -9.80 -11.63
C PHE A 29 1.67 -10.72 -10.59
N SER A 30 3.00 -10.86 -10.60
CA SER A 30 3.70 -11.78 -9.68
C SER A 30 3.74 -11.29 -8.24
N HIS A 31 3.85 -9.97 -8.02
CA HIS A 31 3.96 -9.37 -6.68
C HIS A 31 2.78 -8.46 -6.36
N GLY A 32 2.29 -7.68 -7.34
CA GLY A 32 1.19 -6.74 -7.14
C GLY A 32 -0.12 -7.46 -6.81
N PHE A 33 -0.52 -8.44 -7.62
CA PHE A 33 -1.78 -9.16 -7.40
C PHE A 33 -1.83 -9.96 -6.09
N PRO A 34 -0.81 -10.76 -5.69
CA PRO A 34 -0.81 -11.41 -4.38
C PRO A 34 -0.82 -10.42 -3.21
N SER A 35 -0.11 -9.30 -3.34
CA SER A 35 -0.12 -8.24 -2.31
C SER A 35 -1.48 -7.57 -2.19
N LEU A 36 -2.18 -7.35 -3.30
CA LEU A 36 -3.53 -6.79 -3.32
C LEU A 36 -4.51 -7.75 -2.64
N MET A 37 -4.48 -9.04 -2.99
CA MET A 37 -5.32 -10.06 -2.36
C MET A 37 -5.05 -10.17 -0.85
N ARG A 38 -3.78 -10.13 -0.43
CA ARG A 38 -3.43 -10.09 1.01
C ARG A 38 -4.04 -8.87 1.70
N ARG A 39 -3.86 -7.67 1.15
CA ARG A 39 -4.39 -6.41 1.70
C ARG A 39 -5.92 -6.41 1.76
N PHE A 40 -6.58 -6.96 0.73
CA PHE A 40 -8.04 -7.07 0.69
C PHE A 40 -8.54 -7.98 1.82
N ARG A 41 -7.97 -9.17 1.96
CA ARG A 41 -8.35 -10.14 3.02
C ARG A 41 -8.16 -9.58 4.43
N GLU A 42 -7.12 -8.78 4.66
CA GLU A 42 -6.88 -8.13 5.96
C GLU A 42 -7.96 -7.09 6.33
N LYS A 43 -8.67 -6.53 5.36
CA LYS A 43 -9.63 -5.43 5.57
C LYS A 43 -11.08 -5.81 5.32
N VAL A 44 -11.34 -6.88 4.59
CA VAL A 44 -12.69 -7.28 4.17
C VAL A 44 -13.64 -7.50 5.35
N LEU A 45 -13.17 -8.02 6.49
CA LEU A 45 -14.03 -8.22 7.66
C LEU A 45 -14.27 -6.92 8.44
N VAL A 46 -13.24 -6.07 8.56
CA VAL A 46 -13.37 -4.79 9.28
C VAL A 46 -14.30 -3.84 8.53
N VAL A 47 -14.17 -3.78 7.21
CA VAL A 47 -15.00 -2.91 6.38
C VAL A 47 -16.29 -3.61 5.98
N GLY A 48 -16.27 -4.85 5.52
CA GLY A 48 -17.46 -5.53 5.01
C GLY A 48 -18.55 -5.76 6.05
N THR A 49 -18.20 -6.06 7.30
CA THR A 49 -19.18 -6.35 8.36
C THR A 49 -20.20 -5.22 8.58
N PRO A 50 -19.80 -3.95 8.82
CA PRO A 50 -20.77 -2.87 9.00
C PRO A 50 -21.60 -2.58 7.75
N PHE A 51 -21.06 -2.74 6.54
CA PHE A 51 -21.81 -2.55 5.31
C PHE A 51 -22.90 -3.62 5.13
N VAL A 52 -22.58 -4.89 5.40
CA VAL A 52 -23.56 -5.98 5.34
C VAL A 52 -24.64 -5.78 6.40
N LEU A 53 -24.28 -5.44 7.63
CA LEU A 53 -25.25 -5.18 8.70
C LEU A 53 -26.17 -3.99 8.37
N CYS A 54 -25.62 -2.91 7.83
CA CYS A 54 -26.41 -1.75 7.41
C CYS A 54 -27.39 -2.12 6.29
N TYR A 55 -26.91 -2.87 5.28
CA TYR A 55 -27.75 -3.35 4.19
C TYR A 55 -28.95 -4.16 4.70
N LEU A 56 -28.72 -5.09 5.65
CA LEU A 56 -29.76 -5.93 6.24
C LEU A 56 -30.77 -5.17 7.13
N ILE A 57 -30.44 -3.96 7.61
CA ILE A 57 -31.34 -3.13 8.41
C ILE A 57 -32.19 -2.21 7.53
N VAL A 58 -31.66 -1.82 6.37
CA VAL A 58 -32.31 -0.90 5.44
C VAL A 58 -33.28 -1.62 4.51
N GLU A 59 -33.01 -2.88 4.15
CA GLU A 59 -34.03 -3.77 3.56
C GLU A 59 -35.09 -4.19 4.57
#